data_AF-A0A4R0NMK7-F1
#
_entry.id   AF-A0A4R0NMK7-F1
#
_cell.length_a   1.000
_cell.length_b   1.000
_cell.length_c   1.000
_cell.angle_alpha   90.00
_cell.angle_beta   90.00
_cell.angle_gamma   90.00
#
_symmetry.space_group_name_H-M   'P 1'
#
loop_
_entity.id
_entity.type
_entity.pdbx_description
1 polymer ?
#
loop_
_entity_poly.entity_id
_entity_poly.type
_entity_poly.pdbx_seq_one_letter_code
_entity_poly.pdbx_strand_id
1 'polypeptide(L)'
;MDYTKARVAEGTLAMAEGAAVSAENEGLKFTWDVPADLDWNEQGHLAMTLAYFPLLNRAVYCLAGAKRKDGVDLLYIPQDLKGEYMETYLSFIVVGNNEVADSVYTGSVNKLA
;
A
#
# COMPACT_ATOMS: atom_id res chain seq x y z
N MET A 1 -9.58 -15.74 -8.19
CA MET A 1 -9.78 -14.28 -8.24
C MET A 1 -8.56 -13.66 -8.87
N ASP A 2 -8.74 -12.65 -9.72
CA ASP A 2 -7.62 -11.91 -10.31
C ASP A 2 -7.32 -10.69 -9.42
N TYR A 3 -6.37 -10.85 -8.49
CA TYR A 3 -6.03 -9.81 -7.50
C TYR A 3 -5.45 -8.55 -8.15
N THR A 4 -4.85 -8.68 -9.33
CA THR A 4 -4.29 -7.55 -10.07
C THR A 4 -5.35 -6.55 -10.51
N LYS A 5 -6.63 -6.96 -10.55
CA LYS A 5 -7.79 -6.16 -10.94
C LYS A 5 -8.64 -5.71 -9.74
N ALA A 6 -8.27 -6.09 -8.52
CA ALA A 6 -9.04 -5.71 -7.35
C ALA A 6 -8.84 -4.22 -7.05
N ARG A 7 -9.96 -3.49 -6.95
CA ARG A 7 -9.99 -2.09 -6.51
C ARG A 7 -10.34 -2.07 -5.03
N VAL A 8 -9.35 -1.91 -4.16
CA VAL A 8 -9.54 -1.91 -2.70
C VAL A 8 -9.77 -0.51 -2.12
N ALA A 9 -9.45 0.53 -2.91
CA ALA A 9 -9.83 1.91 -2.68
C ALA A 9 -10.14 2.56 -4.03
N GLU A 10 -11.17 3.41 -4.09
CA GLU A 10 -11.60 4.11 -5.30
C GLU A 10 -11.81 5.59 -4.97
N GLY A 11 -11.21 6.47 -5.76
CA GLY A 11 -11.28 7.91 -5.51
C GLY A 11 -10.58 8.75 -6.57
N THR A 12 -10.43 10.04 -6.29
CA THR A 12 -10.03 11.05 -7.29
C THR A 12 -8.61 11.59 -7.11
N LEU A 13 -7.93 11.23 -6.01
CA LEU A 13 -6.53 11.64 -5.82
C LEU A 13 -5.62 10.91 -6.82
N ALA A 14 -4.51 11.55 -7.19
CA ALA A 14 -3.51 10.92 -8.05
C ALA A 14 -2.95 9.64 -7.39
N MET A 15 -2.93 8.54 -8.14
CA MET A 15 -2.40 7.25 -7.70
C MET A 15 -0.89 7.27 -7.44
N ALA A 16 -0.37 6.25 -6.78
CA ALA A 16 1.07 6.05 -6.62
C ALA A 16 1.71 5.61 -7.95
N GLU A 17 2.79 6.31 -8.33
CA GLU A 17 3.64 5.95 -9.47
C GLU A 17 4.82 5.10 -9.00
N GLY A 18 5.31 4.19 -9.84
CA GLY A 18 6.44 3.32 -9.49
C GLY A 18 6.22 2.45 -8.25
N ALA A 19 4.96 2.20 -7.87
CA ALA A 19 4.63 1.53 -6.63
C ALA A 19 5.15 0.08 -6.60
N ALA A 20 5.88 -0.28 -5.55
CA ALA A 20 6.47 -1.60 -5.38
C ALA A 20 6.45 -2.03 -3.90
N VAL A 21 6.61 -3.33 -3.67
CA VAL A 21 6.73 -3.93 -2.34
C VAL A 21 7.95 -4.85 -2.25
N SER A 22 8.63 -4.82 -1.11
CA SER A 22 9.63 -5.82 -0.73
C SER A 22 9.38 -6.34 0.69
N ALA A 23 9.67 -7.62 0.92
CA ALA A 23 9.61 -8.21 2.26
C ALA A 23 10.87 -7.83 3.05
N GLU A 24 10.69 -7.41 4.29
CA GLU A 24 11.73 -7.06 5.25
C GLU A 24 11.55 -7.88 6.53
N ASN A 25 12.54 -7.88 7.43
CA ASN A 25 12.46 -8.62 8.70
C ASN A 25 11.25 -8.24 9.56
N GLU A 26 10.84 -6.96 9.54
CA GLU A 26 9.76 -6.44 10.38
C GLU A 26 8.38 -6.50 9.71
N GLY A 27 8.32 -6.62 8.39
CA GLY A 27 7.06 -6.56 7.63
C GLY A 27 7.27 -6.34 6.13
N LEU A 28 6.44 -5.49 5.54
CA LEU A 28 6.50 -5.13 4.12
C LEU A 28 6.90 -3.67 3.94
N LYS A 29 7.94 -3.44 3.16
CA LYS A 29 8.34 -2.11 2.74
C LYS A 29 7.67 -1.78 1.41
N PHE A 30 6.83 -0.77 1.43
CA PHE A 30 6.22 -0.18 0.25
C PHE A 30 7.06 1.00 -0.20
N THR A 31 7.24 1.15 -1.51
CA THR A 31 7.93 2.30 -2.11
C THR A 31 7.12 2.85 -3.27
N TRP A 32 7.28 4.13 -3.56
CA TRP A 32 6.70 4.80 -4.72
C TRP A 32 7.58 5.97 -5.16
N ASP A 33 7.39 6.41 -6.39
CA ASP A 33 8.11 7.55 -6.95
C ASP A 33 7.58 8.86 -6.33
N VAL A 34 8.50 9.76 -5.98
CA VAL A 34 8.18 11.11 -5.50
C VAL A 34 8.62 12.10 -6.58
N PRO A 35 7.68 12.69 -7.35
CA PRO A 35 8.00 13.69 -8.35
C PRO A 35 8.72 14.89 -7.72
N ALA A 36 9.72 15.44 -8.43
CA ALA A 36 10.46 16.60 -7.94
C ALA A 36 9.58 17.85 -7.78
N ASP A 37 8.47 17.91 -8.52
CA ASP A 37 7.46 18.96 -8.53
C ASP A 37 6.17 18.56 -7.79
N LEU A 38 6.23 17.59 -6.88
CA LEU A 38 5.07 17.17 -6.08
C LEU A 38 4.41 18.36 -5.37
N ASP A 39 3.13 18.58 -5.66
CA ASP A 39 2.34 19.70 -5.14
C ASP A 39 2.38 19.74 -3.60
N TRP A 40 2.44 20.95 -3.04
CA TRP A 40 2.53 21.17 -1.60
C TRP A 40 1.39 20.51 -0.81
N ASN A 41 0.17 20.51 -1.36
CA ASN A 41 -0.97 19.86 -0.70
C ASN A 41 -0.83 18.34 -0.73
N GLU A 42 -0.29 17.79 -1.82
CA GLU A 42 -0.10 16.34 -1.96
C GLU A 42 1.00 15.78 -1.08
N GLN A 43 2.01 16.58 -0.75
CA GLN A 43 3.12 16.18 0.12
C GLN A 43 2.66 15.64 1.49
N GLY A 44 1.51 16.14 1.98
CA GLY A 44 0.91 15.75 3.25
C GLY A 44 -0.05 14.57 3.18
N HIS A 45 -0.41 14.08 1.99
CA HIS A 45 -1.25 12.89 1.84
C HIS A 45 -0.55 11.70 2.49
N LEU A 46 -1.31 10.81 3.11
CA LEU A 46 -0.75 9.66 3.83
C LEU A 46 -0.91 8.39 3.00
N ALA A 47 0.08 7.51 3.05
CA ALA A 47 0.01 6.20 2.46
C ALA A 47 -1.06 5.34 3.16
N MET A 48 -1.87 4.66 2.35
CA MET A 48 -2.73 3.57 2.75
C MET A 48 -2.14 2.26 2.21
N THR A 49 -1.60 1.43 3.10
CA THR A 49 -0.94 0.17 2.73
C THR A 49 -1.77 -1.01 3.19
N LEU A 50 -1.84 -2.07 2.37
CA LEU A 50 -2.63 -3.26 2.66
C LEU A 50 -1.91 -4.54 2.19
N ALA A 51 -1.95 -5.57 3.03
CA ALA A 51 -1.59 -6.94 2.72
C ALA A 51 -2.80 -7.85 2.99
N TYR A 52 -3.33 -8.47 1.93
CA TYR A 52 -4.42 -9.45 2.02
C TYR A 52 -3.85 -10.86 1.96
N PHE A 53 -4.24 -11.72 2.90
CA PHE A 53 -3.82 -13.10 3.03
C PHE A 53 -4.94 -14.02 2.54
N PRO A 54 -4.98 -14.39 1.24
CA PRO A 54 -6.14 -15.04 0.65
C PRO A 54 -6.44 -16.42 1.21
N LEU A 55 -5.42 -17.18 1.62
CA LEU A 55 -5.60 -18.52 2.19
C LEU A 55 -6.19 -18.49 3.61
N LEU A 56 -5.98 -17.38 4.32
CA LEU A 56 -6.43 -17.19 5.70
C LEU A 56 -7.68 -16.31 5.79
N ASN A 57 -8.08 -15.68 4.69
CA ASN A 57 -9.14 -14.66 4.63
C ASN A 57 -8.94 -13.55 5.68
N ARG A 58 -7.71 -13.03 5.76
CA ARG A 58 -7.30 -11.96 6.69
C ARG A 58 -6.65 -10.82 5.92
N ALA A 59 -6.70 -9.62 6.49
CA ALA A 59 -5.96 -8.46 5.98
C ALA A 59 -5.22 -7.76 7.12
N VAL A 60 -4.04 -7.24 6.80
CA VAL A 60 -3.29 -6.29 7.63
C VAL A 60 -3.18 -5.01 6.82
N TYR A 61 -3.48 -3.86 7.43
CA TYR A 61 -3.48 -2.59 6.72
C TYR A 61 -3.17 -1.42 7.65
N CYS A 62 -2.63 -0.35 7.06
CA CYS A 62 -2.46 0.94 7.71
C CYS A 62 -3.21 1.98 6.88
N LEU A 63 -4.12 2.74 7.50
CA LEU A 63 -4.89 3.78 6.81
C LEU A 63 -4.19 5.14 6.82
N ALA A 64 -3.15 5.31 7.64
CA ALA A 64 -2.45 6.58 7.84
C ALA A 64 -0.96 6.32 8.11
N GLY A 65 -0.27 5.84 7.09
CA GLY A 65 1.17 5.53 7.13
C GLY A 65 2.04 6.77 6.92
N ALA A 66 3.18 6.57 6.27
CA ALA A 66 4.10 7.66 5.90
C ALA A 66 3.47 8.70 4.97
N LYS A 67 4.08 9.89 4.91
CA LYS A 67 3.64 10.95 4.01
C LYS A 67 4.04 10.63 2.58
N ARG A 68 3.24 11.06 1.61
CA ARG A 68 3.48 10.87 0.18
C ARG A 68 4.86 11.37 -0.25
N LYS A 69 5.32 12.50 0.32
CA LYS A 69 6.65 13.05 0.03
C LYS A 69 7.83 12.17 0.51
N ASP A 70 7.59 11.20 1.39
CA ASP A 70 8.64 10.37 1.97
C ASP A 70 9.02 9.19 1.06
N GLY A 71 8.14 8.79 0.13
CA GLY A 71 8.44 7.76 -0.90
C GLY A 71 8.48 6.32 -0.39
N VAL A 72 8.24 6.10 0.91
CA VAL A 72 8.36 4.80 1.55
C VAL A 72 7.44 4.68 2.77
N ASP A 73 6.84 3.51 2.96
CA ASP A 73 6.08 3.14 4.17
C ASP A 73 6.43 1.71 4.60
N LEU A 74 6.36 1.43 5.90
CA LEU A 74 6.59 0.09 6.46
C LEU A 74 5.30 -0.43 7.11
N LEU A 75 4.71 -1.46 6.52
CA LEU A 75 3.58 -2.17 7.10
C LEU A 75 4.09 -3.34 7.93
N TYR A 76 3.99 -3.24 9.26
CA TYR A 76 4.34 -4.32 10.17
C TYR A 76 3.43 -5.53 9.94
N ILE A 77 4.03 -6.71 9.76
CA ILE A 77 3.29 -7.97 9.61
C ILE A 77 3.42 -8.78 10.92
N PRO A 78 2.30 -9.15 11.56
CA PRO A 78 2.28 -10.02 12.74
C PRO A 78 3.08 -11.31 12.51
N GLN A 79 3.76 -11.78 13.55
CA GLN A 79 4.65 -12.94 13.44
C GLN A 79 3.93 -14.22 12.97
N ASP A 80 2.67 -14.40 13.35
CA ASP A 80 1.82 -15.52 12.94
C ASP A 80 1.39 -15.47 11.46
N LEU A 81 1.59 -14.33 10.79
CA LEU A 81 1.30 -14.13 9.37
C LEU A 81 2.58 -14.01 8.52
N LYS A 82 3.77 -14.00 9.13
CA LYS A 82 5.03 -13.95 8.40
C LYS A 82 5.24 -15.24 7.61
N GLY A 83 5.64 -15.11 6.35
CA GLY A 83 5.86 -16.24 5.44
C GLY A 83 4.60 -16.71 4.68
N GLU A 84 3.42 -16.25 5.10
CA GLU A 84 2.17 -16.55 4.40
C GLU A 84 2.09 -15.82 3.05
N TYR A 85 1.39 -16.43 2.09
CA TYR A 85 1.09 -15.80 0.82
C TYR A 85 0.18 -14.59 1.03
N MET A 86 0.59 -13.46 0.45
CA MET A 86 -0.17 -12.21 0.50
C MET A 86 -0.18 -11.46 -0.83
N GLU A 87 -1.26 -10.70 -1.02
CA GLU A 87 -1.50 -9.79 -2.14
C GLU A 87 -1.55 -8.36 -1.62
N THR A 88 -0.79 -7.46 -2.24
CA THR A 88 -0.48 -6.16 -1.64
C THR A 88 -0.97 -4.99 -2.48
N TYR A 89 -1.37 -3.92 -1.79
CA TYR A 89 -1.94 -2.72 -2.42
C TYR A 89 -1.49 -1.46 -1.69
N LEU A 90 -1.40 -0.37 -2.46
CA LEU A 90 -1.08 0.97 -1.99
C LEU A 90 -2.12 1.97 -2.51
N SER A 91 -2.51 2.93 -1.67
CA SER A 91 -3.27 4.13 -2.05
C SER A 91 -2.80 5.33 -1.22
N PHE A 92 -3.39 6.49 -1.43
CA PHE A 92 -3.20 7.70 -0.63
C PHE A 92 -4.52 8.21 -0.06
N ILE A 93 -4.46 8.87 1.09
CA ILE A 93 -5.61 9.51 1.74
C ILE A 93 -5.29 10.91 2.27
N VAL A 94 -6.29 11.78 2.25
CA VAL A 94 -6.31 13.03 3.03
C VAL A 94 -7.10 12.82 4.32
N VAL A 95 -6.41 12.91 5.46
CA VAL A 95 -7.05 12.79 6.78
C VAL A 95 -7.94 14.01 7.03
N GLY A 96 -9.22 13.76 7.29
CA GLY A 96 -10.23 14.79 7.58
C GLY A 96 -11.41 14.74 6.61
N ASN A 97 -11.12 14.66 5.30
CA ASN A 97 -12.16 14.62 4.27
C ASN A 97 -12.38 13.22 3.67
N ASN A 98 -11.57 12.22 4.06
CA ASN A 98 -11.62 10.84 3.55
C ASN A 98 -11.53 10.74 2.03
N GLU A 99 -10.90 11.71 1.37
CA GLU A 99 -10.58 11.63 -0.05
C GLU A 99 -9.40 10.67 -0.24
N VAL A 100 -9.55 9.74 -1.18
CA VAL A 100 -8.55 8.71 -1.45
C VAL A 100 -8.14 8.71 -2.92
N ALA A 101 -6.99 8.09 -3.19
CA ALA A 101 -6.64 7.67 -4.54
C ALA A 101 -7.26 6.31 -4.85
N ASP A 102 -7.39 6.03 -6.13
CA ASP A 102 -7.51 4.68 -6.62
C ASP A 102 -6.35 3.81 -6.12
N SER A 103 -6.64 2.58 -5.65
CA SER A 103 -5.60 1.66 -5.19
C SER A 103 -4.79 1.09 -6.35
N VAL A 104 -3.47 0.95 -6.15
CA VAL A 104 -2.53 0.28 -7.03
C VAL A 104 -2.13 -1.06 -6.43
N TYR A 105 -2.17 -2.12 -7.23
CA TYR A 105 -1.65 -3.43 -6.85
C TYR A 105 -0.11 -3.43 -6.94
N THR A 106 0.56 -3.76 -5.84
CA THR A 106 2.03 -3.70 -5.74
C THR A 106 2.73 -5.05 -5.87
N GLY A 107 1.96 -6.14 -6.04
CA GLY A 107 2.47 -7.48 -6.25
C GLY A 107 2.10 -8.47 -5.16
N SER A 108 2.50 -9.72 -5.38
CA SER A 108 2.33 -10.81 -4.43
C SER A 108 3.64 -11.09 -3.68
N VAL A 109 3.55 -11.43 -2.40
CA VAL A 109 4.68 -11.86 -1.57
C VAL A 109 4.42 -13.30 -1.10
N ASN A 110 5.47 -14.13 -1.10
CA ASN A 110 5.41 -15.56 -0.75
C ASN A 110 4.39 -16.40 -1.53
N LYS A 111 4.01 -15.97 -2.74
CA LYS A 111 3.19 -16.78 -3.63
C LYS A 111 4.01 -17.96 -4.13
N LEU A 112 3.51 -19.18 -3.91
CA LEU A 112 4.13 -20.38 -4.46
C LEU A 112 4.10 -20.33 -5.99
N ALA A 113 5.21 -20.73 -6.60
CA ALA A 113 5.38 -20.81 -8.05
C ALA A 113 4.55 -21.94 -8.68
#